data_AF-A0A962IH22-F1
#
_entry.id   AF-A0A962IH22-F1
#
_cell.length_a   1.000
_cell.length_b   1.000
_cell.length_c   1.000
_cell.angle_alpha   90.00
_cell.angle_beta   90.00
_cell.angle_gamma   90.00
#
_symmetry.space_group_name_H-M   'P 1'
#
loop_
_entity.id
_entity.type
_entity.pdbx_description
1 polymer ?
#
loop_
_entity_poly.entity_id
_entity_poly.type
_entity_poly.pdbx_seq_one_letter_code
_entity_poly.pdbx_strand_id
1 'polypeptide(L)'
;LEAVLSNPDPKKAKEIEIKLKRRLRGHAGNPKFKQLSERLDALKDRFEAGQIHSVEFLKQLLEIAKETLQAEKETPPEEDEDRGKAALTELFNEVKTAETPIMVERVVADIDEIVRLVRFPGWQGTQAGEREVKKALRKALFKYKLHADEELFEKAFGYIREYY
;
A
#
# COMPACT_ATOMS: atom_id res chain seq x y z
N LEU A 1 7.31 -27.88 -4.31
CA LEU A 1 8.15 -27.14 -5.28
C LEU A 1 8.68 -28.07 -6.36
N GLU A 2 9.30 -29.20 -6.03
CA GLU A 2 9.83 -30.17 -7.01
C GLU A 2 8.80 -30.67 -8.03
N ALA A 3 7.60 -31.07 -7.61
CA ALA A 3 6.56 -31.56 -8.52
C ALA A 3 6.09 -30.54 -9.58
N VAL A 4 6.21 -29.24 -9.29
CA VAL A 4 5.82 -28.14 -10.21
C VAL A 4 6.97 -27.79 -11.17
N LEU A 5 8.21 -28.05 -10.77
CA LEU A 5 9.41 -27.85 -11.59
C LEU A 5 9.66 -28.98 -12.58
N SER A 6 9.21 -30.21 -12.28
CA SER A 6 9.37 -31.38 -13.14
C SER A 6 8.45 -31.40 -14.36
N ASN A 7 7.33 -30.66 -14.32
CA ASN A 7 6.43 -30.49 -15.48
C ASN A 7 5.77 -29.09 -15.42
N PRO A 8 6.45 -28.04 -15.93
CA PRO A 8 5.98 -26.66 -15.80
C PRO A 8 4.73 -26.44 -16.65
N ASP A 9 3.56 -26.37 -16.00
CA ASP A 9 2.30 -26.02 -16.65
C ASP A 9 2.28 -24.50 -16.95
N PRO A 10 2.23 -24.08 -18.24
CA PRO A 10 2.22 -22.67 -18.60
C PRO A 10 1.01 -21.91 -18.02
N LYS A 11 -0.13 -22.58 -17.79
CA LYS A 11 -1.30 -21.94 -17.14
C LYS A 11 -1.01 -21.59 -15.69
N LYS A 12 -0.32 -22.46 -14.95
CA LYS A 12 0.07 -22.20 -13.55
C LYS A 12 1.10 -21.10 -13.44
N ALA A 13 2.09 -21.07 -14.34
CA ALA A 13 3.07 -19.99 -14.38
C ALA A 13 2.39 -18.63 -14.59
N LYS A 14 1.42 -18.56 -15.52
CA LYS A 14 0.64 -17.35 -15.78
C LYS A 14 -0.21 -16.92 -14.58
N GLU A 15 -0.84 -17.88 -13.90
CA GLU A 15 -1.63 -17.58 -12.69
C GLU A 15 -0.77 -17.00 -11.57
N ILE A 16 0.43 -17.56 -11.35
CA ILE A 16 1.39 -17.07 -10.36
C ILE A 16 1.84 -15.65 -10.73
N GLU A 17 2.20 -15.40 -12.00
CA GLU A 17 2.59 -14.09 -12.51
C GLU A 17 1.50 -13.03 -12.21
N ILE A 18 0.24 -13.32 -12.52
CA ILE A 18 -0.89 -12.40 -12.30
C ILE A 18 -1.06 -12.09 -10.81
N LYS A 19 -1.03 -13.13 -9.95
CA LYS A 19 -1.17 -12.95 -8.49
C LYS A 19 -0.01 -12.15 -7.92
N LEU A 20 1.22 -12.42 -8.37
CA LEU A 20 2.42 -11.74 -7.91
C LEU A 20 2.43 -10.26 -8.33
N LYS A 21 2.07 -9.96 -9.59
CA LYS A 21 1.94 -8.59 -10.08
C LYS A 21 0.89 -7.79 -9.31
N ARG A 22 -0.23 -8.41 -8.95
CA ARG A 22 -1.26 -7.79 -8.11
C ARG A 22 -0.75 -7.47 -6.71
N ARG A 23 -0.03 -8.40 -6.07
CA ARG A 23 0.57 -8.19 -4.74
C ARG A 23 1.61 -7.07 -4.75
N LEU A 24 2.55 -7.11 -5.68
CA LEU A 24 3.59 -6.08 -5.81
C LEU A 24 3.02 -4.68 -6.04
N ARG A 25 1.93 -4.56 -6.82
CA ARG A 25 1.22 -3.30 -7.00
C ARG A 25 0.60 -2.76 -5.69
N GLY A 26 0.15 -3.65 -4.80
CA GLY A 26 -0.36 -3.28 -3.49
C GLY A 26 0.68 -2.64 -2.56
N HIS A 27 1.97 -2.77 -2.89
CA HIS A 27 3.10 -2.24 -2.13
C HIS A 27 3.98 -1.28 -2.96
N ALA A 28 3.42 -0.64 -3.99
CA ALA A 28 4.18 0.17 -4.95
C ALA A 28 4.94 1.36 -4.32
N GLY A 29 4.53 1.81 -3.14
CA GLY A 29 5.22 2.84 -2.36
C GLY A 29 6.54 2.36 -1.75
N ASN A 30 6.73 1.06 -1.53
CA ASN A 30 7.92 0.54 -0.87
C ASN A 30 9.05 0.25 -1.89
N PRO A 31 10.26 0.85 -1.71
CA PRO A 31 11.39 0.65 -2.61
C PRO A 31 11.79 -0.82 -2.84
N LYS A 32 11.66 -1.69 -1.83
CA LYS A 32 11.95 -3.13 -1.97
C LYS A 32 10.97 -3.79 -2.93
N PHE A 33 9.68 -3.47 -2.81
CA PHE A 33 8.63 -4.02 -3.67
C PHE A 33 8.70 -3.45 -5.10
N LYS A 34 9.15 -2.21 -5.26
CA LYS A 34 9.45 -1.62 -6.57
C LYS A 34 10.53 -2.40 -7.31
N GLN A 35 11.64 -2.73 -6.64
CA GLN A 35 12.72 -3.55 -7.23
C GLN A 35 12.24 -4.95 -7.61
N LEU A 36 11.39 -5.57 -6.79
CA LEU A 36 10.78 -6.87 -7.10
C LEU A 36 9.83 -6.79 -8.32
N SER A 37 9.11 -5.67 -8.47
CA SER A 37 8.25 -5.38 -9.63
C SER A 37 9.05 -5.24 -10.92
N GLU A 38 10.13 -4.45 -10.89
CA GLU A 38 11.05 -4.27 -12.03
C GLU A 38 11.71 -5.60 -12.43
N ARG A 39 12.12 -6.43 -11.46
CA ARG A 39 12.64 -7.78 -11.72
C ARG A 39 11.60 -8.71 -12.35
N LEU A 40 10.34 -8.63 -11.92
CA LEU A 40 9.26 -9.42 -12.50
C LEU A 40 9.00 -9.02 -13.96
N ASP A 41 8.96 -7.73 -14.26
CA ASP A 41 8.75 -7.24 -15.63
C ASP A 41 9.95 -7.62 -16.53
N ALA A 42 11.19 -7.43 -16.08
CA ALA A 42 12.37 -7.87 -16.83
C ALA A 42 12.42 -9.40 -17.05
N LEU A 43 11.99 -10.19 -16.06
CA LEU A 43 11.89 -11.65 -16.20
C LEU A 43 10.89 -12.02 -17.30
N LYS A 44 9.74 -11.35 -17.33
CA LYS A 44 8.70 -11.54 -18.33
C LYS A 44 9.20 -11.18 -19.73
N ASP A 45 9.85 -10.03 -19.89
CA ASP A 45 10.37 -9.57 -21.18
C ASP A 45 11.38 -10.58 -21.77
N ARG A 46 12.28 -11.11 -20.95
CA ARG A 46 13.24 -12.14 -21.39
C ARG A 46 12.57 -13.45 -21.79
N PHE A 47 11.50 -13.84 -21.10
CA PHE A 47 10.74 -15.03 -21.45
C PHE A 47 9.96 -14.84 -22.76
N GLU A 48 9.31 -13.69 -22.94
CA GLU A 48 8.58 -13.36 -24.17
C GLU A 48 9.52 -13.18 -25.37
N ALA A 49 10.75 -12.69 -25.15
CA ALA A 49 11.81 -12.62 -26.15
C ALA A 49 12.48 -13.98 -26.45
N GLY A 50 12.08 -15.07 -25.76
CA GLY A 50 12.65 -16.41 -25.94
C GLY A 50 14.10 -16.55 -25.44
N GLN A 51 14.59 -15.62 -24.63
CA GLN A 51 15.95 -15.64 -24.09
C GLN A 51 16.11 -16.64 -22.93
N ILE A 52 15.00 -17.04 -22.30
CA ILE A 52 14.96 -18.06 -21.24
C ILE A 52 13.82 -19.04 -21.50
N HIS A 53 14.01 -20.30 -21.10
CA HIS A 53 13.01 -21.36 -21.29
C HIS A 53 12.04 -21.48 -20.10
N SER A 54 10.92 -22.18 -20.29
CA SER A 54 9.80 -22.27 -19.33
C SER A 54 10.20 -22.74 -17.93
N VAL A 55 11.09 -23.73 -17.82
CA VAL A 55 11.60 -24.21 -16.52
C VAL A 55 12.38 -23.12 -15.78
N GLU A 56 13.19 -22.34 -16.49
CA GLU A 56 13.99 -21.28 -15.89
C GLU A 56 13.12 -20.08 -15.51
N PHE A 57 12.17 -19.71 -16.37
CA PHE A 57 11.16 -18.70 -16.06
C PHE A 57 10.40 -19.04 -14.78
N LEU A 58 9.93 -20.29 -14.64
CA LEU A 58 9.19 -20.72 -13.47
C LEU A 58 10.04 -20.71 -12.19
N LYS A 59 11.31 -21.12 -12.26
CA LYS A 59 12.25 -21.04 -11.12
C LYS A 59 12.43 -19.60 -10.65
N GLN A 60 12.73 -18.68 -11.57
CA GLN A 60 12.93 -17.27 -11.24
C GLN A 60 11.63 -16.63 -10.74
N LEU A 61 10.48 -16.98 -11.31
CA LEU A 61 9.17 -16.49 -10.86
C LEU A 61 8.86 -16.92 -9.42
N LEU A 62 9.17 -18.17 -9.06
CA LEU A 62 8.99 -18.69 -7.71
C LEU A 62 9.95 -18.03 -6.71
N GLU A 63 11.17 -17.70 -7.14
CA GLU A 63 12.12 -16.96 -6.29
C GLU A 63 11.61 -15.56 -5.99
N ILE A 64 11.15 -14.81 -7.00
CA ILE A 64 10.54 -13.48 -6.78
C ILE A 64 9.32 -13.61 -5.86
N ALA A 65 8.49 -14.64 -6.02
CA ALA A 65 7.34 -14.85 -5.12
C ALA A 65 7.76 -15.10 -3.66
N LYS A 66 8.86 -15.83 -3.44
CA LYS A 66 9.42 -16.07 -2.11
C LYS A 66 10.03 -14.80 -1.52
N GLU A 67 10.79 -14.05 -2.30
CA GLU A 67 11.37 -12.76 -1.90
C GLU A 67 10.27 -11.75 -1.55
N THR A 68 9.18 -11.69 -2.33
CA THR A 68 8.00 -10.87 -2.00
C THR A 68 7.38 -11.28 -0.67
N LEU A 69 7.18 -12.58 -0.43
CA LEU A 69 6.64 -13.06 0.84
C LEU A 69 7.57 -12.76 2.02
N GLN A 70 8.88 -12.80 1.81
CA GLN A 70 9.86 -12.45 2.83
C GLN A 70 9.85 -10.94 3.09
N ALA A 71 9.80 -10.12 2.04
CA ALA A 71 9.64 -8.67 2.16
C ALA A 71 8.32 -8.32 2.88
N GLU A 72 7.21 -8.99 2.60
CA GLU A 72 5.92 -8.83 3.32
C GLU A 72 6.04 -9.19 4.81
N LYS A 73 6.91 -10.12 5.19
CA LYS A 73 7.15 -10.50 6.61
C LYS A 73 8.12 -9.57 7.33
N GLU A 74 9.13 -9.08 6.62
CA GLU A 74 10.18 -8.20 7.14
C GLU A 74 9.79 -6.72 7.13
N THR A 75 8.77 -6.36 6.35
CA THR A 75 8.17 -5.03 6.34
C THR A 75 6.99 -5.06 7.30
N PRO A 76 7.15 -4.64 8.57
CA PRO A 76 5.99 -4.41 9.43
C PRO A 76 5.08 -3.36 8.77
N PRO A 77 3.77 -3.38 9.03
CA PRO A 77 2.83 -2.35 8.59
C PRO A 77 3.27 -0.89 8.88
N GLU A 78 4.20 -0.72 9.83
CA GLU A 78 4.75 0.56 10.28
C GLU A 78 5.44 1.41 9.19
N GLU A 79 6.06 0.82 8.14
CA GLU A 79 6.77 1.62 7.12
C GLU A 79 5.85 2.46 6.22
N ASP A 80 4.59 2.06 6.03
CA ASP A 80 3.58 2.86 5.31
C ASP A 80 2.80 3.79 6.28
N GLU A 81 2.62 3.39 7.54
CA GLU A 81 1.93 4.19 8.57
C GLU A 81 2.70 5.45 8.95
N ASP A 82 4.02 5.35 9.12
CA ASP A 82 4.85 6.52 9.43
C ASP A 82 4.89 7.51 8.26
N ARG A 83 4.75 7.03 7.02
CA ARG A 83 4.57 7.87 5.83
C ARG A 83 3.21 8.53 5.81
N GLY A 84 2.15 7.81 6.16
CA GLY A 84 0.82 8.38 6.29
C GLY A 84 0.77 9.47 7.36
N LYS A 85 1.43 9.28 8.50
CA LYS A 85 1.57 10.29 9.55
C LYS A 85 2.39 11.50 9.11
N ALA A 86 3.49 11.29 8.39
CA ALA A 86 4.31 12.36 7.82
C ALA A 86 3.54 13.18 6.78
N ALA A 87 2.80 12.53 5.86
CA ALA A 87 1.99 13.19 4.84
C ALA A 87 0.85 14.02 5.46
N LEU A 88 0.18 13.51 6.50
CA LEU A 88 -0.78 14.29 7.28
C LEU A 88 -0.10 15.51 7.93
N THR A 89 1.10 15.33 8.49
CA THR A 89 1.85 16.44 9.11
C THR A 89 2.18 17.55 8.10
N GLU A 90 2.62 17.20 6.89
CA GLU A 90 2.85 18.17 5.82
C GLU A 90 1.56 18.90 5.44
N LEU A 91 0.47 18.16 5.18
CA LEU A 91 -0.84 18.74 4.85
C LEU A 91 -1.33 19.76 5.89
N PHE A 92 -1.29 19.39 7.17
CA PHE A 92 -1.78 20.28 8.24
C PHE A 92 -0.84 21.45 8.53
N ASN A 93 0.45 21.35 8.19
CA ASN A 93 1.35 22.50 8.23
C ASN A 93 1.04 23.52 7.13
N GLU A 94 0.64 23.08 5.94
CA GLU A 94 0.22 23.97 4.84
C GLU A 94 -1.07 24.73 5.15
N VAL A 95 -2.00 24.09 5.88
CA VAL A 95 -3.30 24.68 6.26
C VAL A 95 -3.20 25.57 7.51
N LYS A 96 -2.04 25.64 8.16
CA LYS A 96 -1.82 26.47 9.35
C LYS A 96 -1.94 27.96 9.00
N THR A 97 -2.94 28.65 9.57
CA THR A 97 -3.11 30.11 9.45
C THR A 97 -2.73 30.84 10.74
N ALA A 98 -2.47 32.14 10.64
CA ALA A 98 -2.14 32.98 11.79
C ALA A 98 -3.31 33.19 12.77
N GLU A 99 -4.56 33.05 12.30
CA GLU A 99 -5.78 33.31 13.07
C GLU A 99 -6.24 32.12 13.92
N THR A 100 -5.76 30.90 13.62
CA THR A 100 -6.01 29.70 14.43
C THR A 100 -4.71 28.93 14.59
N PRO A 101 -4.05 28.97 15.77
CA PRO A 101 -2.90 28.13 16.02
C PRO A 101 -3.34 26.66 16.02
N ILE A 102 -3.21 26.00 14.86
CA ILE A 102 -3.48 24.56 14.74
C ILE A 102 -2.36 23.83 15.47
N MET A 103 -2.70 23.02 16.47
CA MET A 103 -1.78 22.07 17.08
C MET A 103 -1.61 20.87 16.15
N VAL A 104 -0.89 21.06 15.04
CA VAL A 104 -0.71 20.08 13.95
C VAL A 104 -0.36 18.69 14.50
N GLU A 105 0.60 18.61 15.41
CA GLU A 105 1.00 17.36 16.06
C GLU A 105 -0.16 16.62 16.75
N ARG A 106 -1.06 17.36 17.41
CA ARG A 106 -2.22 16.77 18.11
C ARG A 106 -3.29 16.30 17.13
N VAL A 107 -3.55 17.09 16.08
CA VAL A 107 -4.51 16.72 15.03
C VAL A 107 -4.07 15.44 14.31
N VAL A 108 -2.80 15.40 13.91
CA VAL A 108 -2.22 14.25 13.21
C VAL A 108 -2.20 13.02 14.12
N ALA A 109 -1.80 13.16 15.39
CA ALA A 109 -1.81 12.05 16.35
C ALA A 109 -3.22 11.48 16.57
N ASP A 110 -4.23 12.33 16.72
CA ASP A 110 -5.62 11.90 16.87
C ASP A 110 -6.16 11.19 15.63
N ILE A 111 -5.80 11.66 14.43
CA ILE A 111 -6.20 11.03 13.17
C ILE A 111 -5.50 9.68 13.01
N ASP A 112 -4.19 9.62 13.24
CA ASP A 112 -3.36 8.40 13.22
C ASP A 112 -3.95 7.33 14.16
N GLU A 113 -4.20 7.68 15.41
CA GLU A 113 -4.81 6.78 16.40
C GLU A 113 -6.20 6.29 15.95
N ILE A 114 -7.07 7.20 15.52
CA ILE A 114 -8.43 6.85 15.12
C ILE A 114 -8.42 5.93 13.89
N VAL A 115 -7.60 6.22 12.89
CA VAL A 115 -7.50 5.40 11.67
C VAL A 115 -6.96 4.01 12.02
N ARG A 116 -5.94 3.92 12.87
CA ARG A 116 -5.42 2.62 13.36
C ARG A 116 -6.49 1.78 14.05
N LEU A 117 -7.41 2.41 14.79
CA LEU A 117 -8.48 1.71 15.50
C LEU A 117 -9.58 1.18 14.57
N VAL A 118 -9.90 1.90 13.49
CA VAL A 118 -11.05 1.55 12.62
C VAL A 118 -10.67 0.80 11.36
N ARG A 119 -9.40 0.87 10.92
CA ARG A 119 -8.95 0.18 9.71
C ARG A 119 -8.86 -1.33 9.91
N PHE A 120 -9.04 -2.06 8.83
CA PHE A 120 -8.88 -3.51 8.78
C PHE A 120 -8.30 -3.92 7.41
N PRO A 121 -7.68 -5.10 7.28
CA PRO A 121 -7.09 -5.52 6.01
C PRO A 121 -8.09 -5.46 4.83
N GLY A 122 -7.75 -4.66 3.81
CA GLY A 122 -8.57 -4.51 2.60
C GLY A 122 -9.77 -3.55 2.74
N TRP A 123 -9.81 -2.72 3.79
CA TRP A 123 -10.88 -1.74 4.01
C TRP A 123 -11.08 -0.80 2.80
N GLN A 124 -10.00 -0.44 2.10
CA GLN A 124 -9.99 0.43 0.92
C GLN A 124 -10.74 -0.18 -0.28
N GLY A 125 -10.95 -1.50 -0.29
CA GLY A 125 -11.67 -2.20 -1.36
C GLY A 125 -13.17 -2.33 -1.12
N THR A 126 -13.69 -1.82 0.01
CA THR A 126 -15.09 -2.02 0.42
C THR A 126 -15.77 -0.70 0.74
N GLN A 127 -17.01 -0.52 0.27
CA GLN A 127 -17.80 0.67 0.60
C GLN A 127 -18.05 0.82 2.10
N ALA A 128 -18.20 -0.31 2.82
CA ALA A 128 -18.38 -0.31 4.27
C ALA A 128 -17.10 0.18 4.99
N GLY A 129 -15.93 -0.34 4.61
CA GLY A 129 -14.66 0.08 5.20
C GLY A 129 -14.33 1.54 4.92
N GLU A 130 -14.48 1.99 3.66
CA GLU A 130 -14.29 3.41 3.32
C GLU A 130 -15.24 4.33 4.11
N ARG A 131 -16.50 3.93 4.30
CA ARG A 131 -17.48 4.71 5.06
C ARG A 131 -17.10 4.84 6.54
N GLU A 132 -16.62 3.75 7.16
CA GLU A 132 -16.18 3.78 8.56
C GLU A 132 -14.97 4.69 8.75
N VAL A 133 -13.96 4.61 7.87
CA VAL A 133 -12.79 5.49 7.92
C VAL A 133 -13.16 6.95 7.69
N LYS A 134 -14.02 7.26 6.69
CA LYS A 134 -14.53 8.62 6.46
C LYS A 134 -15.24 9.19 7.68
N LYS A 135 -16.09 8.40 8.34
CA LYS A 135 -16.82 8.81 9.55
C LYS A 135 -15.86 9.08 10.71
N ALA A 136 -14.85 8.22 10.87
CA ALA A 136 -13.83 8.33 11.90
C ALA A 136 -12.97 9.59 11.71
N LEU A 137 -12.48 9.83 10.47
CA LEU A 137 -11.76 11.05 10.10
C LEU A 137 -12.60 12.30 10.36
N ARG A 138 -13.89 12.29 9.96
CA ARG A 138 -14.76 13.46 10.16
C ARG A 138 -14.96 13.77 11.65
N LYS A 139 -15.05 12.74 12.49
CA LYS A 139 -15.11 12.88 13.95
C LYS A 139 -13.80 13.44 14.53
N ALA A 140 -12.65 13.01 14.00
CA ALA A 140 -11.34 13.52 14.41
C ALA A 140 -11.22 15.02 14.10
N LEU A 141 -11.53 15.43 12.86
CA LEU A 141 -11.51 16.83 12.43
C LEU A 141 -12.54 17.70 13.16
N PHE A 142 -13.65 17.12 13.59
CA PHE A 142 -14.70 17.83 14.34
C PHE A 142 -14.15 18.42 15.65
N LYS A 143 -13.31 17.67 16.39
CA LYS A 143 -12.68 18.14 17.64
C LYS A 143 -11.90 19.44 17.45
N TYR A 144 -11.34 19.64 16.25
CA TYR A 144 -10.51 20.78 15.89
C TYR A 144 -11.26 21.83 15.05
N LYS A 145 -12.58 21.66 14.86
CA LYS A 145 -13.43 22.52 14.02
C LYS A 145 -13.03 22.57 12.53
N LEU A 146 -12.30 21.54 12.06
CA LEU A 146 -11.82 21.43 10.67
C LEU A 146 -12.74 20.59 9.77
N HIS A 147 -13.77 19.95 10.34
CA HIS A 147 -14.71 19.07 9.63
C HIS A 147 -15.57 19.74 8.53
N ALA A 148 -15.64 21.07 8.53
CA ALA A 148 -16.37 21.86 7.55
C ALA A 148 -15.53 22.16 6.30
N ASP A 149 -14.21 22.00 6.37
CA ASP A 149 -13.32 22.13 5.22
C ASP A 149 -13.35 20.83 4.41
N GLU A 150 -14.09 20.87 3.30
CA GLU A 150 -14.28 19.72 2.42
C GLU A 150 -13.01 19.38 1.63
N GLU A 151 -12.22 20.37 1.25
CA GLU A 151 -10.96 20.17 0.52
C GLU A 151 -9.92 19.48 1.42
N LEU A 152 -9.77 19.96 2.65
CA LEU A 152 -8.91 19.34 3.66
C LEU A 152 -9.36 17.90 3.97
N PHE A 153 -10.67 17.68 4.09
CA PHE A 153 -11.22 16.35 4.35
C PHE A 153 -10.87 15.36 3.24
N GLU A 154 -11.08 15.73 1.97
CA GLU A 154 -10.78 14.86 0.83
C GLU A 154 -9.27 14.61 0.69
N LYS A 155 -8.42 15.63 0.91
CA LYS A 155 -6.96 15.47 0.93
C LYS A 155 -6.52 14.50 2.04
N ALA A 156 -6.96 14.72 3.27
CA ALA A 156 -6.62 13.87 4.41
C ALA A 156 -7.11 12.43 4.22
N PHE A 157 -8.32 12.25 3.69
CA PHE A 157 -8.84 10.92 3.36
C PHE A 157 -8.02 10.25 2.24
N GLY A 158 -7.61 11.00 1.22
CA GLY A 158 -6.74 10.52 0.15
C GLY A 158 -5.44 9.94 0.68
N TYR A 159 -4.76 10.68 1.57
CA TYR A 159 -3.54 10.21 2.24
C TYR A 159 -3.81 8.97 3.10
N ILE A 160 -4.89 8.97 3.89
CA ILE A 160 -5.24 7.80 4.70
C ILE A 160 -5.44 6.56 3.82
N ARG A 161 -6.14 6.70 2.68
CA ARG A 161 -6.38 5.58 1.76
C ARG A 161 -5.11 5.08 1.08
N GLU A 162 -4.13 5.94 0.85
CA GLU A 162 -2.86 5.60 0.20
C GLU A 162 -1.88 4.91 1.15
N TYR A 163 -1.88 5.30 2.43
CA TYR A 163 -0.83 4.93 3.38
C TYR A 163 -1.28 4.06 4.57
N TYR A 164 -2.59 3.90 4.84
CA TYR A 164 -3.12 3.10 5.96
C TYR A 164 -3.98 1.92 5.51
#